data_AF-A0A2V9Y8E4-F1
#
_entry.id   AF-A0A2V9Y8E4-F1
#
_cell.length_a   1.000
_cell.length_b   1.000
_cell.length_c   1.000
_cell.angle_alpha   90.00
_cell.angle_beta   90.00
_cell.angle_gamma   90.00
#
_symmetry.space_group_name_H-M   'P 1'
#
loop_
_entity.id
_entity.type
_entity.pdbx_description
1 polymer ?
#
loop_
_entity_poly.entity_id
_entity_poly.type
_entity_poly.pdbx_seq_one_letter_code
_entity_poly.pdbx_strand_id
1 'polypeptide(L)'
;MAQPIPLEIPPRNPRAELRSRLEQAPEEHAEAVLAAYEVLQQLHERGVLEIMRGALAASDEILEKVVDNAKTPEAIRAIRNLLFWRQILGSIEPEWFKGIFQAIPEGIAEATAEREKPIRLFGLLRRLTSKDSLRGLAAAIDFLQAFGRHLQTAETPLPRTQ
;
A
#
# COMPACT_ATOMS: atom_id res chain seq x y z
N MET A 1 -42.16 -9.20 -61.71
CA MET A 1 -41.60 -9.80 -60.48
C MET A 1 -40.14 -9.39 -60.41
N ALA A 2 -39.74 -8.62 -59.40
CA ALA A 2 -38.36 -8.16 -59.24
C ALA A 2 -37.49 -9.27 -58.64
N GLN A 3 -36.33 -9.52 -59.23
CA GLN A 3 -35.35 -10.47 -58.67
C GLN A 3 -34.63 -9.85 -57.48
N PRO A 4 -34.43 -10.58 -56.37
CA PRO A 4 -33.74 -10.05 -55.19
C PRO A 4 -32.24 -9.89 -55.48
N ILE A 5 -31.70 -8.71 -55.14
CA ILE A 5 -30.26 -8.43 -55.19
C ILE A 5 -29.61 -9.18 -54.01
N PRO A 6 -28.65 -10.10 -54.24
CA PRO A 6 -27.92 -10.72 -53.16
C PRO A 6 -27.01 -9.68 -52.50
N LEU A 7 -27.38 -9.24 -51.29
CA LEU A 7 -26.53 -8.44 -50.42
C LEU A 7 -25.49 -9.37 -49.79
N GLU A 8 -24.41 -9.63 -50.51
CA GLU A 8 -23.19 -10.16 -49.93
C GLU A 8 -22.53 -9.03 -49.11
N ILE A 9 -22.85 -8.97 -47.82
CA ILE A 9 -22.13 -8.12 -46.88
C ILE A 9 -20.81 -8.86 -46.60
N PRO A 10 -19.66 -8.38 -47.10
CA PRO A 10 -18.39 -9.03 -46.80
C PRO A 10 -18.18 -9.04 -45.28
N PRO A 11 -17.65 -10.13 -44.71
CA PRO A 11 -17.50 -10.26 -43.27
C PRO A 11 -16.62 -9.13 -42.74
N ARG A 12 -17.23 -8.24 -41.96
CA ARG A 12 -16.57 -7.08 -41.36
C ARG A 12 -15.47 -7.58 -40.43
N ASN A 13 -14.21 -7.52 -40.88
CA ASN A 13 -13.05 -7.95 -40.10
C ASN A 13 -12.56 -6.77 -39.24
N PRO A 14 -12.82 -6.75 -37.93
CA PRO A 14 -12.52 -5.60 -37.08
C PRO A 14 -11.02 -5.26 -37.05
N ARG A 15 -10.17 -6.28 -37.23
CA ARG A 15 -8.71 -6.13 -37.25
C ARG A 15 -8.21 -5.44 -38.52
N ALA A 16 -8.89 -5.65 -39.65
CA ALA A 16 -8.54 -5.00 -40.91
C ALA A 16 -8.95 -3.53 -40.90
N GLU A 17 -10.11 -3.21 -40.31
CA GLU A 17 -10.59 -1.83 -40.13
C GLU A 17 -9.67 -1.02 -39.21
N LEU A 18 -9.16 -1.64 -38.13
CA LEU A 18 -8.18 -1.04 -37.22
C LEU A 18 -6.84 -0.74 -37.91
N ARG A 19 -6.33 -1.66 -38.74
CA ARG A 19 -5.09 -1.46 -39.50
C ARG A 19 -5.22 -0.31 -40.50
N SER A 20 -6.31 -0.28 -41.26
CA SER A 20 -6.56 0.80 -42.22
C SER A 20 -6.68 2.17 -41.54
N ARG A 21 -7.26 2.25 -40.34
CA ARG A 21 -7.35 3.51 -39.57
C ARG A 21 -6.00 3.95 -39.00
N LEU A 22 -5.12 3.01 -38.67
CA LEU A 22 -3.76 3.29 -38.21
C LEU A 22 -2.88 3.77 -39.37
N GLU A 23 -3.01 3.15 -40.55
CA GLU A 23 -2.31 3.53 -41.78
C GLU A 23 -2.73 4.91 -42.33
N GLN A 24 -3.95 5.37 -42.00
CA GLN A 24 -4.48 6.67 -42.44
C GLN A 24 -4.30 7.80 -41.41
N ALA A 25 -3.69 7.53 -40.26
CA ALA A 25 -3.43 8.55 -39.25
C ALA A 25 -2.25 9.44 -39.69
N PRO A 26 -2.31 10.77 -39.48
CA PRO A 26 -1.19 11.69 -39.75
C PRO A 26 0.10 11.19 -39.08
N GLU A 27 1.24 11.26 -39.77
CA GLU A 27 2.53 10.72 -39.29
C GLU A 27 2.92 11.22 -37.89
N GLU A 28 2.58 12.47 -37.54
CA GLU A 28 2.80 13.05 -36.19
C GLU A 28 2.05 12.31 -35.06
N HIS A 29 0.90 11.68 -35.36
CA HIS A 29 0.17 10.86 -34.41
C HIS A 29 0.64 9.41 -34.41
N ALA A 30 1.21 8.92 -35.52
CA ALA A 30 1.74 7.56 -35.61
C ALA A 30 2.91 7.35 -34.65
N GLU A 31 3.80 8.32 -34.51
CA GLU A 31 4.93 8.25 -33.58
C GLU A 31 4.49 8.23 -32.11
N ALA A 32 3.56 9.12 -31.73
CA ALA A 32 3.02 9.16 -30.37
C ALA A 32 2.26 7.86 -30.01
N VAL A 33 1.53 7.28 -30.96
CA VAL A 33 0.82 6.01 -30.79
C VAL A 33 1.82 4.86 -30.66
N LEU A 34 2.89 4.85 -31.46
CA LEU A 34 3.94 3.84 -31.36
C LEU A 34 4.65 3.90 -30.01
N ALA A 35 5.00 5.10 -29.53
CA ALA A 35 5.58 5.30 -28.21
C ALA A 35 4.65 4.83 -27.09
N ALA A 36 3.34 5.08 -27.21
CA ALA A 36 2.35 4.56 -26.26
C ALA A 36 2.30 3.03 -26.27
N TYR A 37 2.38 2.40 -27.45
CA TYR A 37 2.45 0.94 -27.57
C TYR A 37 3.73 0.37 -26.95
N GLU A 38 4.89 1.02 -27.13
CA GLU A 38 6.14 0.58 -26.51
C GLU A 38 6.06 0.64 -24.98
N VAL A 39 5.49 1.70 -24.41
CA VAL A 39 5.27 1.79 -22.96
C VAL A 39 4.35 0.66 -22.48
N LEU A 40 3.23 0.43 -23.17
CA LEU A 40 2.32 -0.67 -22.84
C LEU A 40 2.99 -2.04 -22.95
N GLN A 41 3.82 -2.24 -23.96
CA GLN A 41 4.59 -3.46 -24.17
C GLN A 41 5.60 -3.68 -23.04
N GLN A 42 6.37 -2.65 -22.65
CA GLN A 42 7.30 -2.74 -21.53
C GLN A 42 6.60 -3.02 -20.20
N LEU A 43 5.42 -2.43 -19.97
CA LEU A 43 4.62 -2.71 -18.79
C LEU A 43 4.09 -4.16 -18.79
N HIS A 44 3.73 -4.70 -19.95
CA HIS A 44 3.31 -6.09 -20.11
C HIS A 44 4.46 -7.06 -19.85
N GLU A 45 5.63 -6.83 -20.46
CA GLU A 45 6.82 -7.69 -20.31
C GLU A 45 7.32 -7.75 -18.86
N ARG A 46 7.15 -6.65 -18.12
CA ARG A 46 7.50 -6.58 -16.69
C ARG A 46 6.40 -7.13 -15.77
N GLY A 47 5.32 -7.67 -16.33
CA GLY A 47 4.20 -8.23 -15.57
C GLY A 47 3.36 -7.19 -14.82
N VAL A 48 3.54 -5.89 -15.10
CA VAL A 48 2.81 -4.82 -14.42
C VAL A 48 1.34 -4.86 -14.82
N LEU A 49 1.03 -5.13 -16.10
CA LEU A 49 -0.35 -5.27 -16.57
C LEU A 49 -1.04 -6.49 -15.94
N GLU A 50 -0.31 -7.56 -15.68
CA GLU A 50 -0.78 -8.81 -15.07
C GLU A 50 -1.11 -8.59 -13.59
N ILE A 51 -0.26 -7.86 -12.87
CA ILE A 51 -0.52 -7.44 -11.49
C ILE A 51 -1.75 -6.54 -11.44
N MET A 52 -1.84 -5.55 -12.34
CA MET A 52 -3.01 -4.68 -12.42
C MET A 52 -4.28 -5.48 -12.74
N ARG A 53 -4.22 -6.43 -13.69
CA ARG A 53 -5.36 -7.28 -14.06
C ARG A 53 -5.76 -8.23 -12.92
N GLY A 54 -4.80 -8.78 -12.19
CA GLY A 54 -5.05 -9.60 -11.01
C GLY A 54 -5.69 -8.81 -9.87
N ALA A 55 -5.19 -7.59 -9.62
CA ALA A 55 -5.80 -6.67 -8.66
C ALA A 55 -7.22 -6.26 -9.10
N LEU A 56 -7.42 -6.02 -10.40
CA LEU A 56 -8.71 -5.66 -10.99
C LEU A 56 -9.73 -6.79 -10.82
N ALA A 57 -9.35 -8.02 -11.20
CA ALA A 57 -10.19 -9.21 -11.05
C ALA A 57 -10.51 -9.55 -9.59
N ALA A 58 -9.61 -9.22 -8.65
CA ALA A 58 -9.85 -9.37 -7.22
C ALA A 58 -10.75 -8.26 -6.63
N SER A 59 -11.08 -7.23 -7.42
CA SER A 59 -11.74 -6.01 -6.95
C SER A 59 -13.13 -5.80 -7.52
N ASP A 60 -13.80 -6.84 -8.03
CA ASP A 60 -15.14 -6.80 -8.64
C ASP A 60 -16.21 -6.09 -7.77
N GLU A 61 -16.00 -5.92 -6.46
CA GLU A 61 -16.88 -5.15 -5.56
C GLU A 61 -16.39 -3.73 -5.23
N ILE A 62 -15.11 -3.44 -5.44
CA ILE A 62 -14.43 -2.20 -5.03
C ILE A 62 -14.21 -1.25 -6.22
N LEU A 63 -14.08 -1.79 -7.44
CA LEU A 63 -13.79 -1.04 -8.67
C LEU A 63 -14.81 0.05 -9.00
N GLU A 64 -16.10 -0.27 -8.88
CA GLU A 64 -17.17 0.69 -9.16
C GLU A 64 -17.14 1.88 -8.18
N LYS A 65 -16.60 1.68 -6.97
CA LYS A 65 -16.48 2.75 -5.95
C LYS A 65 -15.14 3.47 -5.98
N VAL A 66 -14.05 2.85 -6.44
CA VAL A 66 -12.72 3.48 -6.39
C VAL A 66 -12.49 4.44 -7.55
N VAL A 67 -12.98 4.13 -8.76
CA VAL A 67 -12.72 4.99 -9.94
C VAL A 67 -13.41 6.35 -9.78
N ASP A 68 -14.64 6.37 -9.25
CA ASP A 68 -15.37 7.62 -9.00
C ASP A 68 -14.82 8.39 -7.78
N ASN A 69 -14.18 7.70 -6.83
CA ASN A 69 -13.67 8.31 -5.61
C ASN A 69 -12.16 8.59 -5.60
N ALA A 70 -11.40 8.23 -6.63
CA ALA A 70 -9.94 8.42 -6.65
C ALA A 70 -9.50 9.90 -6.51
N LYS A 71 -10.39 10.84 -6.86
CA LYS A 71 -10.17 12.28 -6.74
C LYS A 71 -10.74 12.88 -5.45
N THR A 72 -11.39 12.09 -4.61
CA THR A 72 -11.94 12.61 -3.36
C THR A 72 -10.81 12.96 -2.39
N PRO A 73 -11.03 13.97 -1.53
CA PRO A 73 -10.10 14.28 -0.45
C PRO A 73 -9.76 13.04 0.41
N GLU A 74 -10.72 12.13 0.59
CA GLU A 74 -10.59 10.90 1.35
C GLU A 74 -9.60 9.93 0.69
N ALA A 75 -9.72 9.70 -0.63
CA ALA A 75 -8.78 8.85 -1.36
C ALA A 75 -7.37 9.43 -1.38
N ILE A 76 -7.24 10.75 -1.57
CA ILE A 76 -5.93 11.44 -1.52
C ILE A 76 -5.30 11.31 -0.13
N ARG A 77 -6.08 11.48 0.94
CA ARG A 77 -5.61 11.27 2.32
C ARG A 77 -5.21 9.82 2.55
N ALA A 78 -5.97 8.85 2.06
CA ALA A 78 -5.65 7.43 2.21
C ALA A 78 -4.34 7.07 1.49
N ILE A 79 -4.13 7.53 0.26
CA ILE A 79 -2.88 7.36 -0.49
C ILE A 79 -1.72 8.00 0.27
N ARG A 80 -1.91 9.23 0.77
CA ARG A 80 -0.88 9.91 1.55
C ARG A 80 -0.51 9.13 2.82
N ASN A 81 -1.51 8.63 3.54
CA ASN A 81 -1.29 7.80 4.72
C ASN A 81 -0.53 6.52 4.35
N LEU A 82 -0.86 5.87 3.23
CA LEU A 82 -0.16 4.68 2.76
C LEU A 82 1.32 4.95 2.45
N LEU A 83 1.63 6.09 1.84
CA LEU A 83 3.01 6.52 1.60
C LEU A 83 3.76 6.77 2.91
N PHE A 84 3.12 7.40 3.90
CA PHE A 84 3.71 7.55 5.23
C PHE A 84 3.92 6.21 5.92
N TRP A 85 2.97 5.26 5.80
CA TRP A 85 3.14 3.90 6.33
C TRP A 85 4.34 3.19 5.73
N ARG A 86 4.56 3.31 4.42
CA ARG A 86 5.77 2.78 3.76
C ARG A 86 7.04 3.38 4.37
N GLN A 87 7.06 4.70 4.59
CA GLN A 87 8.22 5.37 5.18
C GLN A 87 8.46 4.91 6.62
N ILE A 88 7.40 4.78 7.42
CA ILE A 88 7.47 4.26 8.80
C ILE A 88 8.04 2.84 8.80
N LEU A 89 7.47 1.93 8.00
CA LEU A 89 7.96 0.56 7.90
C LEU A 89 9.41 0.48 7.44
N GLY A 90 9.81 1.34 6.49
CA GLY A 90 11.20 1.42 6.04
C GLY A 90 12.16 2.07 7.04
N SER A 91 11.65 2.86 7.98
CA SER A 91 12.47 3.51 9.03
C SER A 91 12.69 2.64 10.27
N ILE A 92 11.97 1.53 10.41
CA ILE A 92 12.16 0.59 11.51
C ILE A 92 13.41 -0.26 11.21
N GLU A 93 14.42 -0.13 12.07
CA GLU A 93 15.61 -0.98 12.02
C GLU A 93 15.24 -2.47 12.20
N PRO A 94 15.76 -3.39 11.36
CA PRO A 94 15.44 -4.82 11.42
C PRO A 94 15.70 -5.46 12.79
N GLU A 95 16.68 -4.96 13.53
CA GLU A 95 17.08 -5.42 14.85
C GLU A 95 15.97 -5.20 15.88
N TRP A 96 15.31 -4.04 15.83
CA TRP A 96 14.16 -3.73 16.70
C TRP A 96 12.96 -4.61 16.35
N PHE A 97 12.72 -4.80 15.05
CA PHE A 97 11.66 -5.68 14.59
C PHE A 97 11.88 -7.11 15.10
N LYS A 98 13.09 -7.65 14.93
CA LYS A 98 13.47 -8.97 15.43
C LYS A 98 13.33 -9.07 16.95
N GLY A 99 13.79 -8.06 17.69
CA GLY A 99 13.70 -8.02 19.16
C GLY A 99 12.26 -8.11 19.67
N ILE A 100 11.32 -7.37 19.06
CA ILE A 100 9.89 -7.43 19.42
C ILE A 100 9.31 -8.82 19.13
N PHE A 101 9.59 -9.36 17.95
CA PHE A 101 9.07 -10.68 17.56
C PHE A 101 9.64 -11.84 18.39
N GLN A 102 10.83 -11.68 18.96
CA GLN A 102 11.43 -12.65 19.89
C GLN A 102 10.92 -12.47 21.33
N ALA A 103 10.70 -11.23 21.77
CA ALA A 103 10.21 -10.94 23.11
C ALA A 103 8.78 -11.45 23.36
N ILE A 104 7.92 -11.51 22.33
CA ILE A 104 6.55 -12.02 22.44
C ILE A 104 6.51 -13.50 22.87
N PRO A 105 7.10 -14.46 22.14
CA PRO A 105 7.08 -15.86 22.53
C PRO A 105 7.86 -16.11 23.82
N GLU A 106 8.98 -15.41 24.05
CA GLU A 106 9.75 -15.50 25.29
C GLU A 106 8.92 -15.06 26.51
N GLY A 107 8.24 -13.92 26.42
CA GLY A 107 7.37 -13.42 27.49
C GLY A 107 6.17 -14.34 27.76
N ILE A 108 5.57 -14.95 26.73
CA ILE A 108 4.50 -15.93 26.89
C ILE A 108 5.03 -17.21 27.55
N ALA A 109 6.19 -17.71 27.12
CA ALA A 109 6.83 -18.89 27.70
C ALA A 109 7.19 -18.67 29.18
N GLU A 110 7.73 -17.51 29.53
CA GLU A 110 8.10 -17.18 30.91
C GLU A 110 6.86 -16.97 31.79
N ALA A 111 5.80 -16.35 31.27
CA ALA A 111 4.52 -16.17 31.96
C ALA A 111 3.76 -17.48 32.20
N THR A 112 3.98 -18.50 31.36
CA THR A 112 3.37 -19.83 31.50
C THR A 112 4.22 -20.77 32.37
N ALA A 113 5.55 -20.73 32.26
CA ALA A 113 6.47 -21.52 33.08
C ALA A 113 6.41 -21.15 34.58
N GLU A 114 6.12 -19.90 34.92
CA GLU A 114 5.99 -19.48 36.32
C GLU A 114 4.65 -19.81 36.98
N ARG A 115 3.66 -20.32 36.24
CA ARG A 115 2.35 -20.72 36.83
C ARG A 115 2.45 -21.91 37.79
N GLU A 116 3.50 -22.72 37.71
CA GLU A 116 3.70 -23.87 38.61
C GLU A 116 4.23 -23.49 40.00
N LYS A 117 4.72 -22.26 40.21
CA LYS A 117 5.26 -21.80 41.50
C LYS A 117 4.33 -20.77 42.14
N PRO A 118 4.06 -20.85 43.46
CA PRO A 118 3.26 -19.84 44.14
C PRO A 118 3.95 -18.48 44.02
N ILE A 119 3.25 -17.53 43.40
CA ILE A 119 3.75 -16.18 43.16
C ILE A 119 3.98 -15.49 44.52
N ARG A 120 5.25 -15.31 44.90
CA ARG A 120 5.63 -14.57 46.11
C ARG A 120 5.64 -13.07 45.80
N LEU A 121 4.94 -12.26 46.61
CA LEU A 121 4.88 -10.80 46.48
C LEU A 121 6.27 -10.13 46.39
N PHE A 122 7.25 -10.63 47.16
CA PHE A 122 8.63 -10.16 47.09
C PHE A 122 9.32 -10.48 45.76
N GLY A 123 8.99 -11.61 45.14
CA GLY A 123 9.50 -12.00 43.82
C GLY A 123 8.96 -11.08 42.72
N LEU A 124 7.68 -10.70 42.79
CA LEU A 124 7.10 -9.71 41.89
C LEU A 124 7.77 -8.35 42.02
N LEU A 125 7.99 -7.88 43.26
CA LEU A 125 8.67 -6.60 43.50
C LEU A 125 10.10 -6.60 42.94
N ARG A 126 10.83 -7.71 43.12
CA ARG A 126 12.18 -7.89 42.57
C ARG A 126 12.17 -7.94 41.04
N ARG A 127 11.16 -8.56 40.42
CA ARG A 127 11.00 -8.58 38.96
C ARG A 127 10.72 -7.19 38.40
N LEU A 128 9.80 -6.43 39.01
CA LEU A 128 9.49 -5.06 38.58
C LEU A 128 10.69 -4.11 38.70
N THR A 129 11.53 -4.32 39.71
CA THR A 129 12.77 -3.56 39.92
C THR A 129 14.00 -4.18 39.25
N SER A 130 13.80 -5.19 38.40
CA SER A 130 14.89 -5.79 37.63
C SER A 130 15.45 -4.81 36.60
N LYS A 131 16.71 -5.00 36.24
CA LYS A 131 17.40 -4.16 35.25
C LYS A 131 16.67 -4.11 33.91
N ASP A 132 16.08 -5.23 33.49
CA ASP A 132 15.40 -5.34 32.21
C ASP A 132 14.01 -4.72 32.24
N SER A 133 13.27 -4.86 33.35
CA SER A 133 12.00 -4.14 33.54
C SER A 133 12.19 -2.62 33.60
N LEU A 134 13.24 -2.15 34.29
CA LEU A 134 13.56 -0.73 34.36
C LEU A 134 13.98 -0.17 33.00
N ARG A 135 14.72 -0.94 32.20
CA ARG A 135 15.08 -0.57 30.81
C ARG A 135 13.85 -0.47 29.90
N GLY A 136 12.95 -1.45 29.97
CA GLY A 136 11.70 -1.42 29.21
C GLY A 136 10.82 -0.23 29.62
N LEU A 137 10.73 0.06 30.92
CA LEU A 137 9.99 1.21 31.43
C LEU A 137 10.61 2.54 30.96
N ALA A 138 11.94 2.67 31.01
CA ALA A 138 12.64 3.85 30.51
C ALA A 138 12.37 4.07 29.02
N ALA A 139 12.48 3.03 28.19
CA ALA A 139 12.18 3.11 26.76
C ALA A 139 10.71 3.50 26.50
N ALA A 140 9.76 2.98 27.28
CA ALA A 140 8.36 3.36 27.17
C ALA A 140 8.14 4.84 27.52
N ILE A 141 8.78 5.33 28.59
CA ILE A 141 8.73 6.74 28.99
C ILE A 141 9.33 7.63 27.90
N ASP A 142 10.48 7.26 27.35
CA ASP A 142 11.14 8.01 26.28
C ASP A 142 10.28 8.08 25.01
N PHE A 143 9.63 6.98 24.66
CA PHE A 143 8.65 6.95 23.57
C PHE A 143 7.46 7.89 23.85
N LEU A 144 6.86 7.83 25.04
CA LEU A 144 5.76 8.71 25.43
C LEU A 144 6.17 10.20 25.35
N GLN A 145 7.38 10.54 25.80
CA GLN A 145 7.89 11.91 25.71
C GLN A 145 8.11 12.36 24.27
N ALA A 146 8.69 11.50 23.42
CA ALA A 146 8.88 11.80 22.00
C ALA A 146 7.54 12.00 21.30
N PHE A 147 6.57 11.13 21.56
CA PHE A 147 5.21 11.24 21.04
C PHE A 147 4.55 12.56 21.46
N GLY A 148 4.63 12.92 22.75
CA GLY A 148 4.09 14.18 23.26
C GLY A 148 4.67 15.44 22.60
N ARG A 149 5.99 15.47 22.31
CA ARG A 149 6.63 16.59 21.59
C ARG A 149 6.08 16.76 20.17
N HIS A 150 5.81 15.65 19.48
CA HIS A 150 5.24 15.69 18.12
C HIS A 150 3.79 16.17 18.10
N LEU A 151 2.99 15.85 19.13
CA LEU A 151 1.62 16.34 19.25
C LEU A 151 1.56 17.86 19.48
N GLN A 152 2.40 18.41 20.36
CA GLN A 152 2.46 19.85 20.61
C GLN A 152 2.87 20.66 19.37
N THR A 153 3.74 20.08 18.53
CA THR A 153 4.16 20.70 17.26
C THR A 153 3.02 20.75 16.25
N ALA A 154 2.10 19.78 16.27
CA ALA A 154 0.91 19.78 15.40
C ALA A 154 -0.17 20.78 15.87
N GLU A 155 -0.24 21.06 17.18
CA GLU A 155 -1.20 22.00 17.78
C GLU A 155 -0.76 23.46 17.74
N THR A 156 0.53 23.74 17.50
CA THR A 156 1.06 25.10 17.41
C THR A 156 1.28 25.50 15.94
N PRO A 157 0.28 26.01 15.21
CA PRO A 157 0.54 26.60 13.92
C PRO A 157 1.39 27.86 14.14
N LEU A 158 2.58 27.87 13.53
CA LEU A 158 3.47 29.04 13.50
C LEU A 158 2.65 30.31 13.17
N PRO A 159 2.90 31.44 13.86
CA PRO A 159 2.32 32.71 13.44
C PRO A 159 2.77 32.97 12.00
N ARG A 160 1.80 33.09 11.09
CA ARG A 160 2.06 33.60 9.73
C ARG A 160 2.56 35.03 9.90
N THR A 161 3.86 35.21 9.89
CA THR A 161 4.47 36.52 9.65
C THR A 161 4.08 36.94 8.25
N GLN A 162 3.25 37.99 8.20
CA GLN A 162 2.94 38.76 7.01
C GLN A 162 4.15 39.54 6.52
#